data_AF-A0A3P6PWS4-F1
#
_entry.id   AF-A0A3P6PWS4-F1
#
_cell.length_a   1.000
_cell.length_b   1.000
_cell.length_c   1.000
_cell.angle_alpha   90.00
_cell.angle_beta   90.00
_cell.angle_gamma   90.00
#
_symmetry.space_group_name_H-M   'P 1'
#
loop_
_entity.id
_entity.type
_entity.pdbx_description
1 polymer ?
#
loop_
_entity_poly.entity_id
_entity_poly.type
_entity_poly.pdbx_seq_one_letter_code
_entity_poly.pdbx_strand_id
1 'polypeptide(L)'
;MLKNFQILHIGVQLASVRRTLFNGSERQTYLEHVVAGVKKVIENPDKLTEQIHVLGERNERFYGEVITKIYLQPAFHEFCRMVSRLKTNFQLCELIKVPDYAALMRLLAQFTVESLRLFYGQMMDLSANSTYFLLTFWQRMVTSVPYVRSSEDHLLNLYCPEIMTAFVESRLQNVERVVKDGHDDPLEDQGSTLQIMEHLAIICRCEYEKTARLLANAFDENARILEAGPEGSCSNNFVFLPCHRSLAAWFIDLRVRIAEGRLVWLVTLIGTAVFGKTAVSNNEEHDKMDGDLVARCLKFMRINDNRLIFPANVNANPGKGNVRLEVAFIHLLEQFRRAYIMDQITKSSPVYDKLNTELGVSDETDMLSVIVQKILTNLKFWATNEQILELSLSLLKDLSLGYTAVRKLFRLQEVQLLLSNHTAEHFVFLGQSVPYSTMKHRTVFYEALTRLLTIDLNDDEQLFDQFMQPLAATKRELTAIMTTQNYNGGVSQDELQRVVVGLCRDLRGVAVACTTKNLFQILFDWLYPDVFNIMLRAVEEWSSYPQVMTPIFRLLAELCQNRQQRLKFEMSSCSAVLLFKEASKIICSYGNQILIMPDVPKERAYAERYKNIGIIFNVLKCALIGAY
;
A
#
# COMPACT_ATOMS: atom_id res chain seq x y z
N MET A 1 34.62 -8.89 -20.18
CA MET A 1 33.38 -8.29 -19.64
C MET A 1 32.11 -9.07 -20.02
N LEU A 2 31.67 -9.10 -21.30
CA LEU A 2 30.56 -9.98 -21.78
C LEU A 2 30.74 -11.46 -21.39
N LYS A 3 32.00 -11.93 -21.36
CA LYS A 3 32.36 -13.31 -21.02
C LYS A 3 32.01 -13.69 -19.57
N ASN A 4 32.26 -12.83 -18.56
CA ASN A 4 31.94 -13.14 -17.16
C ASN A 4 30.43 -13.16 -16.93
N PHE A 5 29.71 -12.19 -17.53
CA PHE A 5 28.24 -12.19 -17.54
C PHE A 5 27.67 -13.45 -18.18
N GLN A 6 28.12 -13.83 -19.38
CA GLN A 6 27.66 -15.03 -20.07
C GLN A 6 27.97 -16.31 -19.29
N ILE A 7 29.16 -16.39 -18.67
CA ILE A 7 29.54 -17.54 -17.84
C ILE A 7 28.62 -17.65 -16.63
N LEU A 8 28.37 -16.55 -15.91
CA LEU A 8 27.49 -16.56 -14.74
C LEU A 8 26.04 -16.80 -15.14
N HIS A 9 25.60 -16.30 -16.29
CA HIS A 9 24.29 -16.59 -16.87
C HIS A 9 24.12 -18.10 -17.14
N ILE A 10 25.13 -18.75 -17.71
CA ILE A 10 25.15 -20.23 -17.86
C ILE A 10 25.15 -20.89 -16.47
N GLY A 11 25.92 -20.36 -15.52
CA GLY A 11 25.93 -20.80 -14.13
C GLY A 11 24.54 -20.77 -13.48
N VAL A 12 23.73 -19.74 -13.73
CA VAL A 12 22.33 -19.65 -13.29
C VAL A 12 21.50 -20.80 -13.86
N GLN A 13 21.67 -21.13 -15.15
CA GLN A 13 20.96 -22.25 -15.78
C GLN A 13 21.39 -23.59 -15.20
N LEU A 14 22.69 -23.78 -14.97
CA LEU A 14 23.24 -24.99 -14.34
C LEU A 14 22.73 -25.15 -12.89
N ALA A 15 22.69 -24.08 -12.10
CA ALA A 15 22.11 -24.11 -10.75
C ALA A 15 20.59 -24.42 -10.76
N SER A 16 19.92 -24.30 -11.93
CA SER A 16 18.48 -24.50 -12.12
C SER A 16 18.11 -25.85 -12.74
N VAL A 17 19.08 -26.78 -12.92
CA VAL A 17 18.80 -28.09 -13.52
C VAL A 17 17.81 -28.88 -12.67
N ARG A 18 16.74 -29.36 -13.30
CA ARG A 18 15.60 -30.00 -12.63
C ARG A 18 15.99 -31.30 -11.93
N ARG A 19 15.40 -31.55 -10.77
CA ARG A 19 15.59 -32.78 -9.97
C ARG A 19 15.38 -34.08 -10.75
N THR A 20 14.45 -34.10 -11.71
CA THR A 20 14.10 -35.30 -12.50
C THR A 20 15.22 -35.80 -13.42
N LEU A 21 16.28 -35.01 -13.62
CA LEU A 21 17.41 -35.36 -14.47
C LEU A 21 18.53 -36.12 -13.73
N PHE A 22 18.37 -36.34 -12.43
CA PHE A 22 19.40 -36.97 -11.59
C PHE A 22 18.85 -38.16 -10.82
N ASN A 23 19.67 -39.20 -10.63
CA ASN A 23 19.47 -40.12 -9.51
C ASN A 23 19.95 -39.50 -8.17
N GLY A 24 19.65 -40.14 -7.04
CA GLY A 24 19.92 -39.57 -5.71
C GLY A 24 21.40 -39.25 -5.45
N SER A 25 22.31 -40.14 -5.83
CA SER A 25 23.77 -39.93 -5.68
C SER A 25 24.31 -38.90 -6.65
N GLU A 26 23.93 -38.95 -7.93
CA GLU A 26 24.36 -37.99 -8.94
C GLU A 26 23.95 -36.56 -8.58
N ARG A 27 22.75 -36.42 -8.01
CA ARG A 27 22.25 -35.11 -7.58
C ARG A 27 23.11 -34.50 -6.48
N GLN A 28 23.52 -35.32 -5.51
CA GLN A 28 24.37 -34.86 -4.41
C GLN A 28 25.76 -34.46 -4.94
N THR A 29 26.38 -35.30 -5.78
CA THR A 29 27.67 -34.97 -6.41
C THR A 29 27.57 -33.73 -7.29
N TYR A 30 26.48 -33.55 -8.04
CA TYR A 30 26.27 -32.34 -8.83
C TYR A 30 26.18 -31.09 -7.95
N LEU A 31 25.43 -31.16 -6.85
CA LEU A 31 25.30 -30.08 -5.89
C LEU A 31 26.66 -29.69 -5.28
N GLU A 32 27.50 -30.66 -4.91
CA GLU A 32 28.85 -30.41 -4.38
C GLU A 32 29.70 -29.59 -5.36
N HIS A 33 29.65 -29.91 -6.66
CA HIS A 33 30.40 -29.16 -7.69
C HIS A 33 29.85 -27.75 -7.88
N VAL A 34 28.51 -27.59 -7.87
CA VAL A 34 27.88 -26.26 -7.96
C VAL A 34 28.26 -25.40 -6.75
N VAL A 35 28.21 -25.95 -5.54
CA VAL A 35 28.62 -25.25 -4.30
C VAL A 35 30.09 -24.86 -4.34
N ALA A 36 30.98 -25.77 -4.76
CA ALA A 36 32.40 -25.48 -4.91
C ALA A 36 32.65 -24.34 -5.92
N GLY A 37 31.88 -24.30 -7.02
CA GLY A 37 31.92 -23.22 -8.00
C GLY A 37 31.50 -21.87 -7.39
N VAL A 38 30.37 -21.84 -6.67
CA VAL A 38 29.88 -20.63 -5.99
C VAL A 38 30.89 -20.12 -4.97
N LYS A 39 31.45 -21.01 -4.14
CA LYS A 39 32.48 -20.69 -3.15
C LYS A 39 33.70 -20.02 -3.81
N LYS A 40 34.24 -20.62 -4.89
CA LYS A 40 35.39 -20.05 -5.63
C LYS A 40 35.10 -18.66 -6.19
N VAL A 41 33.88 -18.40 -6.63
CA VAL A 41 33.47 -17.07 -7.13
C VAL A 41 33.46 -16.06 -5.98
N ILE A 42 32.93 -16.41 -4.81
CA ILE A 42 32.90 -15.53 -3.62
C ILE A 42 34.30 -15.25 -3.07
N GLU A 43 35.19 -16.24 -3.10
CA GLU A 43 36.59 -16.06 -2.69
C GLU A 43 37.39 -15.13 -3.62
N ASN A 44 36.84 -14.77 -4.78
CA ASN A 44 37.45 -13.87 -5.76
C ASN A 44 36.48 -12.73 -6.15
N PRO A 45 36.04 -11.89 -5.19
CA PRO A 45 34.96 -10.93 -5.40
C PRO A 45 35.35 -9.81 -6.36
N ASP A 46 36.64 -9.50 -6.51
CA ASP A 46 37.17 -8.49 -7.44
C ASP A 46 36.77 -8.76 -8.90
N LYS A 47 36.55 -10.03 -9.25
CA LYS A 47 36.11 -10.43 -10.60
C LYS A 47 34.62 -10.19 -10.86
N LEU A 48 33.85 -9.92 -9.79
CA LEU A 48 32.45 -9.51 -9.84
C LEU A 48 32.29 -7.98 -9.90
N THR A 49 33.33 -7.22 -9.56
CA THR A 49 33.33 -5.75 -9.38
C THR A 49 34.21 -4.98 -10.40
N GLU A 50 34.82 -5.66 -11.37
CA GLU A 50 35.78 -5.12 -12.33
C GLU A 50 35.16 -4.03 -13.27
N GLN A 51 35.36 -2.76 -12.91
CA GLN A 51 34.72 -1.51 -13.38
C GLN A 51 34.41 -1.36 -14.88
N ILE A 52 33.27 -0.72 -15.22
CA ILE A 52 32.99 -0.17 -16.55
C ILE A 52 33.33 1.33 -16.53
N HIS A 53 34.47 1.73 -17.10
CA HIS A 53 34.67 3.12 -17.51
C HIS A 53 33.96 3.35 -18.85
N VAL A 54 32.77 3.94 -18.83
CA VAL A 54 32.24 4.58 -20.04
C VAL A 54 32.91 5.94 -20.13
N LEU A 55 33.89 6.09 -21.03
CA LEU A 55 34.39 7.40 -21.44
C LEU A 55 33.23 8.12 -22.13
N GLY A 56 32.57 9.06 -21.45
CA GLY A 56 31.67 9.99 -22.10
C GLY A 56 32.46 10.79 -23.14
N GLU A 57 32.00 10.77 -24.39
CA GLU A 57 32.56 11.64 -25.43
C GLU A 57 32.42 13.10 -24.99
N ARG A 58 33.54 13.84 -25.02
CA ARG A 58 33.55 15.29 -24.79
C ARG A 58 32.65 15.96 -25.83
N ASN A 59 31.56 16.57 -25.39
CA ASN A 59 30.87 17.59 -26.17
C ASN A 59 31.25 18.96 -25.60
N GLU A 60 32.21 19.64 -26.25
CA GLU A 60 32.85 20.90 -25.81
C GLU A 60 31.94 22.15 -25.84
N ARG A 61 30.63 22.05 -25.57
CA ARG A 61 29.73 23.23 -25.67
C ARG A 61 28.95 23.66 -24.44
N PHE A 62 29.04 22.96 -23.32
CA PHE A 62 28.44 23.46 -22.07
C PHE A 62 29.31 23.07 -20.87
N TYR A 63 29.55 24.01 -19.96
CA TYR A 63 30.05 23.74 -18.61
C TYR A 63 29.01 22.89 -17.86
N GLY A 64 29.00 21.59 -18.11
CA GLY A 64 28.10 20.62 -17.49
C GLY A 64 28.91 19.47 -16.91
N GLU A 65 28.61 19.10 -15.68
CA GLU A 65 29.18 17.96 -14.97
C GLU A 65 29.23 16.70 -15.85
N VAL A 66 30.37 16.02 -15.83
CA VAL A 66 30.49 14.66 -16.34
C VAL A 66 29.71 13.75 -15.38
N ILE A 67 28.42 13.55 -15.65
CA ILE A 67 27.64 12.51 -14.95
C ILE A 67 28.14 11.16 -15.46
N THR A 68 29.11 10.61 -14.75
CA THR A 68 29.56 9.23 -14.93
C THR A 68 28.46 8.34 -14.34
N LYS A 69 27.48 7.92 -15.16
CA LYS A 69 26.52 6.88 -14.73
C LYS A 69 27.27 5.56 -14.61
N ILE A 70 27.55 5.17 -13.38
CA ILE A 70 28.15 3.87 -13.06
C ILE A 70 27.02 2.85 -13.04
N TYR A 71 26.85 2.09 -14.13
CA TYR A 71 25.92 0.97 -14.16
C TYR A 71 26.45 -0.16 -13.27
N LEU A 72 25.60 -0.67 -12.39
CA LEU A 72 25.90 -1.89 -11.65
C LEU A 72 26.13 -3.08 -12.59
N GLN A 73 27.14 -3.87 -12.27
CA GLN A 73 27.73 -4.83 -13.19
C GLN A 73 26.82 -6.05 -13.44
N PRO A 74 26.55 -6.41 -14.71
CA PRO A 74 25.76 -7.59 -15.06
C PRO A 74 26.26 -8.90 -14.41
N ALA A 75 27.57 -9.03 -14.18
CA ALA A 75 28.16 -10.21 -13.55
C ALA A 75 27.73 -10.36 -12.07
N PHE A 76 27.81 -9.30 -11.27
CA PHE A 76 27.35 -9.30 -9.87
C PHE A 76 25.87 -9.69 -9.77
N HIS A 77 25.03 -9.12 -10.64
CA HIS A 77 23.60 -9.43 -10.69
C HIS A 77 23.33 -10.90 -11.03
N GLU A 78 23.96 -11.44 -12.08
CA GLU A 78 23.82 -12.85 -12.44
C GLU A 78 24.33 -13.78 -11.33
N PHE A 79 25.38 -13.38 -10.61
CA PHE A 79 25.85 -14.15 -9.46
C PHE A 79 24.81 -14.18 -8.33
N CYS A 80 24.18 -13.04 -7.98
CA CYS A 80 23.08 -13.00 -7.02
C CYS A 80 21.92 -13.91 -7.45
N ARG A 81 21.57 -13.90 -8.74
CA ARG A 81 20.58 -14.83 -9.32
C ARG A 81 20.99 -16.28 -9.13
N MET A 82 22.26 -16.62 -9.38
CA MET A 82 22.79 -17.98 -9.23
C MET A 82 22.69 -18.44 -7.77
N VAL A 83 23.08 -17.59 -6.81
CA VAL A 83 22.95 -17.86 -5.36
C VAL A 83 21.49 -18.13 -4.99
N SER A 84 20.56 -17.26 -5.42
CA SER A 84 19.12 -17.46 -5.22
C SER A 84 18.66 -18.83 -5.75
N ARG A 85 19.15 -19.21 -6.94
CA ARG A 85 18.79 -20.47 -7.59
C ARG A 85 19.20 -21.71 -6.80
N LEU A 86 20.35 -21.67 -6.11
CA LEU A 86 20.81 -22.78 -5.25
C LEU A 86 19.70 -23.21 -4.30
N LYS A 87 19.13 -22.27 -3.54
CA LYS A 87 18.09 -22.63 -2.57
C LYS A 87 16.72 -22.87 -3.23
N THR A 88 16.42 -22.25 -4.36
CA THR A 88 15.15 -22.54 -5.06
C THR A 88 15.10 -23.95 -5.63
N ASN A 89 16.24 -24.53 -5.98
CA ASN A 89 16.32 -25.81 -6.70
C ASN A 89 16.79 -26.97 -5.81
N PHE A 90 17.57 -26.70 -4.75
CA PHE A 90 18.07 -27.70 -3.81
C PHE A 90 17.45 -27.50 -2.42
N GLN A 91 17.07 -28.60 -1.78
CA GLN A 91 16.50 -28.57 -0.43
C GLN A 91 17.59 -28.27 0.60
N LEU A 92 17.20 -27.66 1.73
CA LEU A 92 18.15 -27.34 2.81
C LEU A 92 18.87 -28.61 3.30
N CYS A 93 18.15 -29.74 3.43
CA CYS A 93 18.73 -31.03 3.81
C CYS A 93 19.74 -31.60 2.80
N GLU A 94 19.72 -31.16 1.53
CA GLU A 94 20.72 -31.54 0.53
C GLU A 94 21.97 -30.66 0.66
N LEU A 95 21.77 -29.36 0.93
CA LEU A 95 22.84 -28.37 1.12
C LEU A 95 23.67 -28.66 2.37
N ILE A 96 23.04 -29.00 3.50
CA ILE A 96 23.77 -29.26 4.77
C ILE A 96 24.73 -30.44 4.63
N LYS A 97 24.39 -31.43 3.79
CA LYS A 97 25.23 -32.62 3.54
C LYS A 97 26.46 -32.36 2.68
N VAL A 98 26.58 -31.16 2.08
CA VAL A 98 27.75 -30.81 1.27
C VAL A 98 28.95 -30.60 2.22
N PRO A 99 30.10 -31.25 2.01
CA PRO A 99 31.24 -31.15 2.93
C PRO A 99 31.71 -29.71 3.23
N ASP A 100 31.55 -28.82 2.25
CA ASP A 100 31.94 -27.41 2.33
C ASP A 100 30.79 -26.47 2.79
N TYR A 101 29.65 -26.99 3.27
CA TYR A 101 28.47 -26.20 3.61
C TYR A 101 28.77 -25.07 4.60
N ALA A 102 29.49 -25.35 5.70
CA ALA A 102 29.81 -24.34 6.71
C ALA A 102 30.66 -23.20 6.15
N ALA A 103 31.64 -23.53 5.30
CA ALA A 103 32.48 -22.52 4.63
C ALA A 103 31.66 -21.69 3.63
N LEU A 104 30.77 -22.33 2.86
CA LEU A 104 29.85 -21.65 1.95
C LEU A 104 28.95 -20.66 2.70
N MET A 105 28.32 -21.10 3.80
CA MET A 105 27.39 -20.26 4.57
C MET A 105 28.08 -19.03 5.14
N ARG A 106 29.29 -19.20 5.70
CA ARG A 106 30.12 -18.07 6.18
C ARG A 106 30.43 -17.08 5.07
N LEU A 107 30.91 -17.57 3.92
CA LEU A 107 31.28 -16.72 2.78
C LEU A 107 30.07 -16.01 2.17
N LEU A 108 28.93 -16.69 2.04
CA LEU A 108 27.68 -16.09 1.57
C LEU A 108 27.15 -15.03 2.55
N ALA A 109 27.26 -15.26 3.86
CA ALA A 109 26.86 -14.29 4.87
C ALA A 109 27.72 -13.03 4.78
N GLN A 110 29.05 -13.20 4.77
CA GLN A 110 30.01 -12.11 4.59
C GLN A 110 29.75 -11.33 3.30
N PHE A 111 29.62 -12.03 2.17
CA PHE A 111 29.29 -11.43 0.88
C PHE A 111 27.96 -10.67 0.91
N THR A 112 26.94 -11.20 1.57
CA THR A 112 25.63 -10.53 1.68
C THR A 112 25.74 -9.26 2.53
N VAL A 113 26.38 -9.35 3.72
CA VAL A 113 26.61 -8.21 4.62
C VAL A 113 27.42 -7.12 3.93
N GLU A 114 28.49 -7.50 3.25
CA GLU A 114 29.32 -6.60 2.46
C GLU A 114 28.55 -6.00 1.29
N SER A 115 27.75 -6.78 0.56
CA SER A 115 26.91 -6.25 -0.52
C SER A 115 25.90 -5.21 -0.02
N LEU A 116 25.36 -5.39 1.20
CA LEU A 116 24.45 -4.43 1.83
C LEU A 116 25.18 -3.17 2.32
N ARG A 117 26.47 -3.26 2.72
CA ARG A 117 27.27 -2.18 3.33
C ARG A 117 28.23 -1.46 2.37
N LEU A 118 29.02 -2.17 1.56
CA LEU A 118 30.15 -1.64 0.76
C LEU A 118 29.71 -0.66 -0.34
N PHE A 119 28.53 -0.82 -0.90
CA PHE A 119 28.01 0.11 -1.92
C PHE A 119 27.41 1.39 -1.31
N TYR A 120 27.80 1.70 -0.07
CA TYR A 120 27.68 3.00 0.55
C TYR A 120 28.63 4.02 -0.13
N GLY A 121 29.84 3.71 -0.59
CA GLY A 121 30.83 4.78 -0.90
C GLY A 121 30.60 5.67 -2.14
N GLN A 122 30.44 5.09 -3.33
CA GLN A 122 30.55 5.83 -4.62
C GLN A 122 29.72 5.23 -5.78
N MET A 123 28.98 4.16 -5.54
CA MET A 123 28.28 3.39 -6.57
C MET A 123 26.90 2.99 -6.05
N MET A 124 26.01 3.97 -5.83
CA MET A 124 24.61 3.70 -5.49
C MET A 124 23.85 3.24 -6.73
N ASP A 125 23.99 1.97 -7.07
CA ASP A 125 23.01 1.33 -7.96
C ASP A 125 22.98 -0.18 -7.74
N LEU A 126 23.08 -0.67 -6.49
CA LEU A 126 22.68 -2.06 -6.27
C LEU A 126 21.20 -2.14 -6.61
N SER A 127 20.88 -2.53 -7.85
CA SER A 127 19.50 -2.60 -8.31
C SER A 127 18.72 -3.35 -7.22
N ALA A 128 17.57 -2.82 -6.81
CA ALA A 128 16.72 -3.48 -5.81
C ALA A 128 16.58 -4.99 -6.11
N ASN A 129 16.61 -5.33 -7.41
CA ASN A 129 16.67 -6.68 -7.96
C ASN A 129 17.84 -7.57 -7.46
N SER A 130 19.08 -7.07 -7.39
CA SER A 130 20.22 -7.87 -6.88
C SER A 130 20.07 -8.14 -5.38
N THR A 131 19.68 -7.13 -4.60
CA THR A 131 19.37 -7.28 -3.17
C THR A 131 18.26 -8.29 -2.97
N TYR A 132 17.19 -8.18 -3.77
CA TYR A 132 16.07 -9.11 -3.78
C TYR A 132 16.55 -10.55 -3.93
N PHE A 133 17.39 -10.88 -4.93
CA PHE A 133 17.84 -12.26 -5.13
C PHE A 133 18.65 -12.82 -3.95
N LEU A 134 19.54 -12.00 -3.35
CA LEU A 134 20.29 -12.41 -2.17
C LEU A 134 19.36 -12.67 -0.98
N LEU A 135 18.40 -11.78 -0.72
CA LEU A 135 17.44 -11.96 0.37
C LEU A 135 16.46 -13.11 0.09
N THR A 136 16.11 -13.40 -1.17
CA THR A 136 15.34 -14.60 -1.55
C THR A 136 16.06 -15.88 -1.16
N PHE A 137 17.39 -15.95 -1.29
CA PHE A 137 18.15 -17.10 -0.80
C PHE A 137 17.93 -17.29 0.70
N TRP A 138 18.23 -16.26 1.50
CA TRP A 138 18.15 -16.31 2.96
C TRP A 138 16.74 -16.58 3.48
N GLN A 139 15.74 -15.89 2.93
CA GLN A 139 14.33 -16.11 3.26
C GLN A 139 13.94 -17.57 3.03
N ARG A 140 14.27 -18.14 1.88
CA ARG A 140 13.94 -19.54 1.58
C ARG A 140 14.73 -20.53 2.42
N MET A 141 15.95 -20.19 2.86
CA MET A 141 16.71 -20.97 3.83
C MET A 141 15.95 -21.04 5.16
N VAL A 142 15.56 -19.88 5.70
CA VAL A 142 14.85 -19.77 6.98
C VAL A 142 13.49 -20.48 6.93
N THR A 143 12.69 -20.29 5.88
CA THR A 143 11.40 -21.00 5.72
C THR A 143 11.57 -22.53 5.64
N SER A 144 12.76 -23.04 5.30
CA SER A 144 13.01 -24.48 5.23
C SER A 144 13.39 -25.11 6.57
N VAL A 145 13.74 -24.30 7.58
CA VAL A 145 14.21 -24.78 8.90
C VAL A 145 13.24 -25.74 9.56
N PRO A 146 11.92 -25.48 9.62
CA PRO A 146 10.97 -26.40 10.27
C PRO A 146 10.92 -27.81 9.66
N TYR A 147 11.43 -27.99 8.45
CA TYR A 147 11.42 -29.26 7.73
C TYR A 147 12.75 -30.02 7.81
N VAL A 148 13.77 -29.44 8.46
CA VAL A 148 15.07 -30.09 8.65
C VAL A 148 14.96 -31.11 9.79
N ARG A 149 15.24 -32.37 9.48
CA ARG A 149 15.30 -33.49 10.45
C ARG A 149 16.72 -33.95 10.76
N SER A 150 17.72 -33.31 10.15
CA SER A 150 19.14 -33.63 10.36
C SER A 150 19.60 -33.11 11.72
N SER A 151 20.55 -33.81 12.35
CA SER A 151 21.25 -33.33 13.55
C SER A 151 22.35 -32.31 13.22
N GLU A 152 22.67 -32.12 11.94
CA GLU A 152 23.69 -31.18 11.47
C GLU A 152 23.19 -29.74 11.53
N ASP A 153 24.04 -28.82 12.00
CA ASP A 153 23.70 -27.41 12.21
C ASP A 153 23.50 -26.67 10.87
N HIS A 154 22.36 -25.99 10.75
CA HIS A 154 22.03 -25.18 9.58
C HIS A 154 22.72 -23.80 9.55
N LEU A 155 23.32 -23.34 10.66
CA LEU A 155 24.08 -22.09 10.81
C LEU A 155 23.30 -20.77 10.59
N LEU A 156 22.02 -20.83 10.20
CA LEU A 156 21.17 -19.64 9.99
C LEU A 156 21.02 -18.76 11.23
N ASN A 157 21.03 -19.34 12.43
CA ASN A 157 20.96 -18.59 13.70
C ASN A 157 22.19 -17.72 13.97
N LEU A 158 23.33 -18.03 13.33
CA LEU A 158 24.53 -17.20 13.40
C LEU A 158 24.43 -16.03 12.42
N TYR A 159 24.10 -16.32 11.16
CA TYR A 159 24.25 -15.35 10.07
C TYR A 159 23.03 -14.47 9.79
N CYS A 160 21.80 -14.93 10.06
CA CYS A 160 20.60 -14.11 9.82
C CYS A 160 20.60 -12.82 10.68
N PRO A 161 20.99 -12.83 11.98
CA PRO A 161 21.17 -11.61 12.75
C PRO A 161 22.15 -10.61 12.13
N GLU A 162 23.28 -11.09 11.62
CA GLU A 162 24.31 -10.24 11.01
C GLU A 162 23.78 -9.55 9.76
N ILE A 163 23.06 -10.30 8.91
CA ILE A 163 22.43 -9.78 7.69
C ILE A 163 21.34 -8.76 8.03
N MET A 164 20.49 -9.05 9.02
CA MET A 164 19.48 -8.10 9.47
C MET A 164 20.11 -6.81 9.99
N THR A 165 21.18 -6.93 10.78
CA THR A 165 21.92 -5.78 11.30
C THR A 165 22.50 -4.93 10.19
N ALA A 166 23.21 -5.57 9.24
CA ALA A 166 23.76 -4.91 8.07
C ALA A 166 22.70 -4.22 7.22
N PHE A 167 21.53 -4.84 7.03
CA PHE A 167 20.42 -4.23 6.29
C PHE A 167 19.90 -2.98 7.01
N VAL A 168 19.56 -3.08 8.29
CA VAL A 168 19.00 -1.96 9.07
C VAL A 168 20.00 -0.80 9.08
N GLU A 169 21.25 -1.05 9.47
CA GLU A 169 22.31 -0.02 9.50
C GLU A 169 22.47 0.68 8.14
N SER A 170 22.52 -0.10 7.05
CA SER A 170 22.65 0.43 5.69
C SER A 170 21.51 1.39 5.34
N ARG A 171 20.26 1.06 5.69
CA ARG A 171 19.10 1.94 5.42
C ARG A 171 19.12 3.19 6.28
N LEU A 172 19.44 3.08 7.58
CA LEU A 172 19.50 4.24 8.47
C LEU A 172 20.64 5.19 8.11
N GLN A 173 21.75 4.67 7.59
CA GLN A 173 22.84 5.49 7.07
C GLN A 173 22.47 6.13 5.72
N ASN A 174 21.74 5.44 4.86
CA ASN A 174 21.27 5.99 3.58
C ASN A 174 20.40 7.24 3.77
N VAL A 175 19.58 7.27 4.83
CA VAL A 175 18.78 8.47 5.17
C VAL A 175 19.66 9.71 5.33
N GLU A 176 20.86 9.59 5.90
CA GLU A 176 21.74 10.75 6.05
C GLU A 176 22.06 11.40 4.71
N ARG A 177 22.24 10.59 3.67
CA ARG A 177 22.59 11.05 2.33
C ARG A 177 21.42 11.58 1.56
N VAL A 178 20.27 10.93 1.66
CA VAL A 178 19.01 11.46 1.11
C VAL A 178 18.77 12.87 1.65
N VAL A 179 19.00 13.08 2.96
CA VAL A 179 18.78 14.38 3.60
C VAL A 179 19.90 15.39 3.33
N LYS A 180 21.17 14.98 3.34
CA LYS A 180 22.33 15.89 3.16
C LYS A 180 22.61 16.22 1.70
N ASP A 181 22.59 15.21 0.84
CA ASP A 181 23.12 15.26 -0.52
C ASP A 181 22.00 15.17 -1.58
N GLY A 182 20.74 14.93 -1.18
CA GLY A 182 19.59 14.89 -2.09
C GLY A 182 19.54 13.65 -2.98
N HIS A 183 20.16 12.54 -2.55
CA HIS A 183 20.07 11.25 -3.26
C HIS A 183 18.65 10.66 -3.25
N ASP A 184 18.39 9.77 -4.21
CA ASP A 184 17.11 9.05 -4.34
C ASP A 184 16.80 8.24 -3.06
N ASP A 185 15.59 8.42 -2.54
CA ASP A 185 15.10 7.66 -1.39
C ASP A 185 14.49 6.33 -1.85
N PRO A 186 15.01 5.16 -1.44
CA PRO A 186 14.45 3.88 -1.84
C PRO A 186 12.98 3.68 -1.41
N LEU A 187 12.49 4.41 -0.40
CA LEU A 187 11.09 4.35 0.02
C LEU A 187 10.13 4.96 -1.01
N GLU A 188 10.63 5.73 -1.98
CA GLU A 188 9.80 6.29 -3.07
C GLU A 188 9.36 5.21 -4.06
N ASP A 189 10.17 4.16 -4.26
CA ASP A 189 9.76 2.93 -4.96
C ASP A 189 9.10 1.95 -3.98
N GLN A 190 7.82 2.21 -3.69
CA GLN A 190 7.04 1.38 -2.77
C GLN A 190 6.93 -0.07 -3.23
N GLY A 191 6.87 -0.32 -4.54
CA GLY A 191 6.71 -1.68 -5.09
C GLY A 191 7.93 -2.55 -4.80
N SER A 192 9.12 -2.07 -5.15
CA SER A 192 10.37 -2.80 -4.90
C SER A 192 10.68 -2.90 -3.40
N THR A 193 10.39 -1.86 -2.63
CA THR A 193 10.59 -1.86 -1.18
C THR A 193 9.72 -2.91 -0.49
N LEU A 194 8.42 -2.99 -0.81
CA LEU A 194 7.52 -3.98 -0.21
C LEU A 194 7.97 -5.41 -0.50
N GLN A 195 8.45 -5.69 -1.72
CA GLN A 195 9.01 -7.02 -2.06
C GLN A 195 10.23 -7.37 -1.20
N ILE A 196 11.13 -6.42 -0.93
CA ILE A 196 12.27 -6.64 -0.02
C ILE A 196 11.77 -6.88 1.41
N MET A 197 10.79 -6.10 1.88
CA MET A 197 10.20 -6.25 3.21
C MET A 197 9.61 -7.64 3.44
N GLU A 198 8.92 -8.22 2.46
CA GLU A 198 8.39 -9.60 2.54
C GLU A 198 9.49 -10.64 2.83
N HIS A 199 10.69 -10.46 2.27
CA HIS A 199 11.82 -11.34 2.56
C HIS A 199 12.33 -11.15 3.99
N LEU A 200 12.49 -9.89 4.40
CA LEU A 200 13.00 -9.53 5.73
C LEU A 200 12.06 -9.97 6.85
N ALA A 201 10.74 -9.92 6.62
CA ALA A 201 9.73 -10.40 7.57
C ALA A 201 9.99 -11.85 8.03
N ILE A 202 10.57 -12.67 7.15
CA ILE A 202 10.91 -14.06 7.47
C ILE A 202 12.32 -14.15 8.07
N ILE A 203 13.30 -13.48 7.47
CA ILE A 203 14.70 -13.53 7.92
C ILE A 203 14.84 -13.04 9.36
N CYS A 204 14.12 -11.98 9.74
CA CYS A 204 14.18 -11.42 11.08
C CYS A 204 13.73 -12.38 12.18
N ARG A 205 12.86 -13.36 11.85
CA ARG A 205 12.28 -14.30 12.81
C ARG A 205 13.20 -15.48 13.18
N CYS A 206 14.32 -15.68 12.48
CA CYS A 206 15.28 -16.74 12.79
C CYS A 206 15.88 -16.60 14.20
N GLU A 207 16.15 -15.36 14.63
CA GLU A 207 16.76 -14.99 15.91
C GLU A 207 16.14 -13.66 16.35
N TYR A 208 14.85 -13.72 16.65
CA TYR A 208 14.02 -12.53 16.69
C TYR A 208 14.42 -11.55 17.80
N GLU A 209 14.85 -12.05 18.96
CA GLU A 209 15.29 -11.23 20.10
C GLU A 209 16.37 -10.22 19.71
N LYS A 210 17.38 -10.65 18.94
CA LYS A 210 18.47 -9.77 18.49
C LYS A 210 17.94 -8.69 17.54
N THR A 211 17.06 -9.07 16.62
CA THR A 211 16.47 -8.12 15.66
C THR A 211 15.55 -7.13 16.35
N ALA A 212 14.69 -7.59 17.26
CA ALA A 212 13.78 -6.75 18.02
C ALA A 212 14.56 -5.73 18.87
N ARG A 213 15.62 -6.16 19.56
CA ARG A 213 16.50 -5.27 20.34
C ARG A 213 17.18 -4.21 19.47
N LEU A 214 17.68 -4.61 18.29
CA LEU A 214 18.27 -3.67 17.34
C LEU A 214 17.27 -2.59 16.92
N LEU A 215 16.06 -2.99 16.51
CA LEU A 215 15.01 -2.07 16.08
C LEU A 215 14.57 -1.15 17.22
N ALA A 216 14.37 -1.69 18.43
CA ALA A 216 13.97 -0.92 19.61
C ALA A 216 15.02 0.15 19.97
N ASN A 217 16.30 -0.23 20.04
CA ASN A 217 17.37 0.70 20.39
C ASN A 217 17.51 1.82 19.35
N ALA A 218 17.50 1.47 18.06
CA ALA A 218 17.59 2.47 16.98
C ALA A 218 16.35 3.39 16.97
N PHE A 219 15.16 2.85 17.26
CA PHE A 219 13.94 3.65 17.40
C PHE A 219 14.05 4.64 18.55
N ASP A 220 14.37 4.15 19.75
CA ASP A 220 14.45 4.98 20.96
C ASP A 220 15.50 6.09 20.82
N GLU A 221 16.63 5.82 20.18
CA GLU A 221 17.64 6.83 19.89
C GLU A 221 17.10 7.96 18.98
N ASN A 222 16.48 7.60 17.86
CA ASN A 222 16.01 8.60 16.89
C ASN A 222 14.75 9.34 17.38
N ALA A 223 13.88 8.67 18.14
CA ALA A 223 12.72 9.30 18.79
C ALA A 223 13.17 10.39 19.78
N ARG A 224 14.19 10.11 20.62
CA ARG A 224 14.76 11.12 21.53
C ARG A 224 15.37 12.31 20.81
N ILE A 225 16.04 12.09 19.67
CA ILE A 225 16.61 13.19 18.87
C ILE A 225 15.50 14.11 18.35
N LEU A 226 14.40 13.53 17.89
CA LEU A 226 13.25 14.27 17.39
C LEU A 226 12.55 15.06 18.52
N GLU A 227 12.34 14.44 19.69
CA GLU A 227 11.74 15.06 20.87
C GLU A 227 12.59 16.20 21.45
N ALA A 228 13.91 16.07 21.43
CA ALA A 228 14.84 17.11 21.86
C ALA A 228 15.01 18.26 20.84
N GLY A 229 14.43 18.11 19.65
CA GLY A 229 14.50 19.10 18.59
C GLY A 229 13.64 20.36 18.86
N PRO A 230 14.00 21.54 18.35
CA PRO A 230 13.17 22.73 18.45
C PRO A 230 11.84 22.48 17.73
N GLU A 231 10.73 22.90 18.34
CA GLU A 231 9.37 22.64 17.86
C GLU A 231 9.14 23.01 16.38
N GLY A 232 9.93 23.93 15.80
CA GLY A 232 9.84 24.41 14.42
C GLY A 232 10.70 23.69 13.36
N SER A 233 11.32 22.54 13.66
CA SER A 233 12.33 21.89 12.78
C SER A 233 11.80 20.81 11.83
N CYS A 234 10.51 20.44 11.93
CA CYS A 234 9.89 19.38 11.11
C CYS A 234 9.00 19.95 9.98
N SER A 235 9.46 20.96 9.25
CA SER A 235 8.71 21.50 8.12
C SER A 235 9.13 20.81 6.82
N ASN A 236 8.16 20.24 6.09
CA ASN A 236 8.33 19.54 4.80
C ASN A 236 8.85 20.43 3.64
N ASN A 237 9.17 21.70 3.90
CA ASN A 237 9.70 22.58 2.88
C ASN A 237 11.20 22.32 2.67
N PHE A 238 11.52 21.64 1.57
CA PHE A 238 12.83 21.58 0.89
C PHE A 238 13.36 22.96 0.45
N VAL A 239 12.90 24.07 1.05
CA VAL A 239 13.36 25.40 0.68
C VAL A 239 14.74 25.61 1.29
N PHE A 240 15.73 25.31 0.46
CA PHE A 240 17.13 25.66 0.58
C PHE A 240 17.27 27.19 0.49
N LEU A 241 16.92 27.92 1.56
CA LEU A 241 17.31 29.33 1.67
C LEU A 241 17.96 29.60 3.02
N PRO A 242 19.30 29.73 3.06
CA PRO A 242 20.00 30.18 4.25
C PRO A 242 19.87 31.69 4.35
N CYS A 243 18.83 32.19 5.00
CA CYS A 243 18.81 33.58 5.41
C CYS A 243 18.16 33.68 6.79
N HIS A 244 18.97 34.04 7.80
CA HIS A 244 18.64 34.26 9.22
C HIS A 244 18.56 33.07 10.19
N ARG A 245 19.29 31.96 10.00
CA ARG A 245 19.54 30.97 11.09
C ARG A 245 21.04 30.81 11.37
N SER A 246 21.40 30.71 12.66
CA SER A 246 22.77 30.39 13.12
C SER A 246 23.19 29.00 12.62
N LEU A 247 24.48 28.80 12.34
CA LEU A 247 25.08 27.49 11.99
C LEU A 247 24.66 26.39 12.97
N ALA A 248 24.62 26.70 14.28
CA ALA A 248 24.17 25.76 15.30
C ALA A 248 22.71 25.32 15.10
N ALA A 249 21.82 26.24 14.71
CA ALA A 249 20.42 25.93 14.45
C ALA A 249 20.23 25.07 13.20
N TRP A 250 21.08 25.25 12.18
CA TRP A 250 21.06 24.41 10.98
C TRP A 250 21.49 22.96 11.28
N PHE A 251 22.56 22.75 12.06
CA PHE A 251 22.99 21.41 12.45
C PHE A 251 21.94 20.66 13.28
N ILE A 252 21.21 21.37 14.14
CA ILE A 252 20.10 20.80 14.91
C ILE A 252 18.96 20.38 13.99
N ASP A 253 18.54 21.25 13.07
CA ASP A 253 17.48 20.97 12.08
C ASP A 253 17.84 19.76 11.20
N LEU A 254 19.09 19.70 10.72
CA LEU A 254 19.58 18.57 9.93
C LEU A 254 19.51 17.25 10.71
N ARG A 255 19.96 17.24 11.97
CA ARG A 255 19.90 16.04 12.82
C ARG A 255 18.47 15.57 13.05
N VAL A 256 17.54 16.51 13.23
CA VAL A 256 16.11 16.23 13.40
C VAL A 256 15.53 15.60 12.12
N ARG A 257 15.82 16.15 10.93
CA ARG A 257 15.37 15.58 9.65
C ARG A 257 15.93 14.18 9.38
N ILE A 258 17.20 13.95 9.73
CA ILE A 258 17.81 12.62 9.63
C ILE A 258 17.12 11.63 10.56
N ALA A 259 16.88 12.02 11.82
CA ALA A 259 16.18 11.17 12.78
C ALA A 259 14.75 10.86 12.32
N GLU A 260 14.05 11.84 11.76
CA GLU A 260 12.71 11.68 11.19
C GLU A 260 12.70 10.67 10.02
N GLY A 261 13.62 10.81 9.05
CA GLY A 261 13.74 9.84 7.95
C GLY A 261 14.13 8.43 8.41
N ARG A 262 14.93 8.32 9.48
CA ARG A 262 15.27 7.04 10.11
C ARG A 262 14.06 6.40 10.77
N LEU A 263 13.24 7.20 11.46
CA LEU A 263 12.00 6.74 12.09
C LEU A 263 11.01 6.21 11.05
N VAL A 264 10.93 6.81 9.85
CA VAL A 264 10.12 6.24 8.75
C VAL A 264 10.57 4.80 8.46
N TRP A 265 11.86 4.58 8.21
CA TRP A 265 12.40 3.23 7.97
C TRP A 265 12.16 2.29 9.15
N LEU A 266 12.36 2.76 10.37
CA LEU A 266 12.21 1.94 11.59
C LEU A 266 10.76 1.52 11.81
N VAL A 267 9.79 2.43 11.64
CA VAL A 267 8.35 2.09 11.75
C VAL A 267 7.97 1.07 10.66
N THR A 268 8.43 1.26 9.41
CA THR A 268 8.18 0.31 8.33
C THR A 268 8.82 -1.06 8.60
N LEU A 269 10.05 -1.11 9.11
CA LEU A 269 10.76 -2.34 9.46
C LEU A 269 10.11 -3.05 10.66
N ILE A 270 9.65 -2.31 11.66
CA ILE A 270 8.92 -2.88 12.81
C ILE A 270 7.60 -3.49 12.34
N GLY A 271 6.81 -2.80 11.50
CA GLY A 271 5.61 -3.37 10.91
C GLY A 271 5.90 -4.65 10.13
N THR A 272 6.97 -4.65 9.34
CA THR A 272 7.43 -5.83 8.58
C THR A 272 7.84 -6.98 9.49
N ALA A 273 8.56 -6.69 10.58
CA ALA A 273 8.97 -7.68 11.56
C ALA A 273 7.76 -8.32 12.25
N VAL A 274 6.78 -7.51 12.67
CA VAL A 274 5.50 -7.95 13.24
C VAL A 274 4.75 -8.87 12.27
N PHE A 275 4.63 -8.49 11.00
CA PHE A 275 4.01 -9.34 9.97
C PHE A 275 4.70 -10.71 9.84
N GLY A 276 6.01 -10.76 10.06
CA GLY A 276 6.82 -11.98 10.04
C GLY A 276 6.31 -13.12 10.92
N LYS A 277 5.50 -12.83 11.95
CA LYS A 277 4.82 -13.83 12.77
C LYS A 277 4.05 -14.83 11.91
N THR A 278 3.40 -14.37 10.84
CA THR A 278 2.57 -15.22 9.97
C THR A 278 3.35 -16.33 9.27
N ALA A 279 4.68 -16.23 9.21
CA ALA A 279 5.54 -17.21 8.58
C ALA A 279 6.16 -18.24 9.55
N VAL A 280 5.99 -18.07 10.86
CA VAL A 280 6.59 -18.93 11.89
C VAL A 280 5.52 -19.49 12.84
N SER A 281 5.85 -20.57 13.56
CA SER A 281 4.96 -21.11 14.59
C SER A 281 4.75 -20.12 15.73
N ASN A 282 3.60 -20.19 16.40
CA ASN A 282 3.30 -19.33 17.55
C ASN A 282 4.38 -19.43 18.64
N ASN A 283 4.89 -18.27 19.07
CA ASN A 283 5.88 -18.13 20.12
C ASN A 283 5.49 -16.92 20.99
N GLU A 284 5.14 -17.19 22.25
CA GLU A 284 4.64 -16.19 23.20
C GLU A 284 5.68 -15.11 23.54
N GLU A 285 6.97 -15.46 23.57
CA GLU A 285 8.04 -14.47 23.82
C GLU A 285 8.22 -13.53 22.64
N HIS A 286 8.10 -14.04 21.41
CA HIS A 286 8.11 -13.19 20.22
C HIS A 286 6.90 -12.24 20.21
N ASP A 287 5.74 -12.71 20.66
CA ASP A 287 4.53 -11.88 20.75
C ASP A 287 4.69 -10.73 21.76
N LYS A 288 5.35 -10.97 22.90
CA LYS A 288 5.69 -9.89 23.85
C LYS A 288 6.63 -8.86 23.24
N MET A 289 7.64 -9.30 22.48
CA MET A 289 8.57 -8.40 21.78
C MET A 289 7.86 -7.58 20.70
N ASP A 290 6.93 -8.19 19.96
CA ASP A 290 6.08 -7.48 19.01
C ASP A 290 5.24 -6.40 19.70
N GLY A 291 4.65 -6.71 20.86
CA GLY A 291 3.89 -5.74 21.65
C GLY A 291 4.73 -4.56 22.12
N ASP A 292 5.97 -4.80 22.54
CA ASP A 292 6.92 -3.77 22.98
C ASP A 292 7.36 -2.83 21.84
N LEU A 293 7.61 -3.38 20.64
CA LEU A 293 7.96 -2.59 19.46
C LEU A 293 6.77 -1.77 18.93
N VAL A 294 5.58 -2.38 18.88
CA VAL A 294 4.36 -1.71 18.43
C VAL A 294 3.98 -0.60 19.41
N ALA A 295 4.13 -0.82 20.73
CA ALA A 295 3.85 0.20 21.73
C ALA A 295 4.67 1.49 21.51
N ARG A 296 5.97 1.36 21.20
CA ARG A 296 6.83 2.50 20.85
C ARG A 296 6.30 3.28 19.65
N CYS A 297 5.96 2.56 18.58
CA CYS A 297 5.48 3.19 17.36
C CYS A 297 4.13 3.88 17.55
N LEU A 298 3.20 3.28 18.32
CA LEU A 298 1.89 3.86 18.59
C LEU A 298 1.98 5.09 19.51
N LYS A 299 2.87 5.10 20.51
CA LYS A 299 3.15 6.31 21.30
C LYS A 299 3.67 7.43 20.41
N PHE A 300 4.62 7.11 19.54
CA PHE A 300 5.18 8.07 18.60
C PHE A 300 4.15 8.57 17.58
N MET A 301 3.26 7.70 17.10
CA MET A 301 2.12 8.07 16.25
C MET A 301 1.21 9.10 16.93
N ARG A 302 0.86 8.91 18.22
CA ARG A 302 0.08 9.90 18.98
C ARG A 302 0.78 11.25 19.06
N ILE A 303 2.11 11.27 19.26
CA ILE A 303 2.91 12.50 19.28
C ILE A 303 2.87 13.19 17.91
N ASN A 304 3.01 12.44 16.82
CA ASN A 304 2.91 12.97 15.46
C ASN A 304 1.51 13.56 15.19
N ASP A 305 0.45 12.84 15.56
CA ASP A 305 -0.93 13.22 15.30
C ASP A 305 -1.33 14.50 16.05
N ASN A 306 -0.84 14.67 17.29
CA ASN A 306 -1.06 15.88 18.08
C ASN A 306 -0.45 17.15 17.46
N ARG A 307 0.43 17.01 16.44
CA ARG A 307 1.05 18.13 15.72
C ARG A 307 0.31 18.50 14.44
N LEU A 308 -0.72 17.75 14.08
CA LEU A 308 -1.55 18.01 12.91
C LEU A 308 -2.48 19.20 13.19
N ILE A 309 -2.61 20.07 12.19
CA ILE A 309 -3.48 21.24 12.21
C ILE A 309 -4.58 21.00 11.19
N PHE A 310 -5.84 21.22 11.60
CA PHE A 310 -6.98 21.01 10.71
C PHE A 310 -6.87 21.96 9.51
N PRO A 311 -6.99 21.46 8.26
CA PRO A 311 -6.76 22.27 7.08
C PRO A 311 -7.77 23.41 7.00
N ALA A 312 -7.29 24.66 7.04
CA ALA A 312 -8.12 25.86 6.94
C ALA A 312 -8.72 26.08 5.54
N ASN A 313 -8.13 25.45 4.52
CA ASN A 313 -8.64 25.41 3.15
C ASN A 313 -8.27 24.07 2.49
N VAL A 314 -8.84 23.78 1.33
CA VAL A 314 -8.72 22.48 0.63
C VAL A 314 -7.27 22.04 0.41
N ASN A 315 -6.35 22.98 0.15
CA ASN A 315 -4.95 22.69 -0.15
C ASN A 315 -4.01 23.00 1.02
N ALA A 316 -4.53 23.25 2.21
CA ALA A 316 -3.71 23.57 3.37
C ALA A 316 -2.94 22.32 3.81
N ASN A 317 -1.62 22.44 3.89
CA ASN A 317 -0.78 21.43 4.54
C ASN A 317 -1.24 21.32 6.01
N PRO A 318 -1.49 20.12 6.56
CA PRO A 318 -1.96 19.93 7.93
C PRO A 318 -0.90 20.24 9.01
N GLY A 319 -0.08 21.28 8.82
CA GLY A 319 0.94 21.71 9.76
C GLY A 319 2.26 20.95 9.62
N LYS A 320 2.75 20.39 10.73
CA LYS A 320 4.07 19.74 10.84
C LYS A 320 4.03 18.21 10.65
N GLY A 321 2.95 17.69 10.08
CA GLY A 321 2.83 16.27 9.79
C GLY A 321 3.77 15.84 8.66
N ASN A 322 4.24 14.60 8.70
CA ASN A 322 5.11 14.03 7.68
C ASN A 322 4.42 12.89 6.93
N VAL A 323 4.17 13.09 5.64
CA VAL A 323 3.50 12.11 4.76
C VAL A 323 4.19 10.74 4.81
N ARG A 324 5.52 10.70 4.88
CA ARG A 324 6.27 9.43 4.92
C ARG A 324 6.05 8.70 6.24
N LEU A 325 5.98 9.42 7.36
CA LEU A 325 5.62 8.83 8.65
C LEU A 325 4.18 8.31 8.64
N GLU A 326 3.26 9.06 8.05
CA GLU A 326 1.85 8.63 7.92
C GLU A 326 1.73 7.31 7.16
N VAL A 327 2.43 7.20 6.02
CA VAL A 327 2.50 5.96 5.24
C VAL A 327 3.09 4.82 6.08
N ALA A 328 4.16 5.07 6.84
CA ALA A 328 4.78 4.06 7.69
C ALA A 328 3.85 3.60 8.83
N PHE A 329 3.10 4.50 9.46
CA PHE A 329 2.11 4.16 10.49
C PHE A 329 0.95 3.33 9.91
N ILE A 330 0.44 3.67 8.72
CA ILE A 330 -0.57 2.85 8.05
C ILE A 330 -0.03 1.44 7.77
N HIS A 331 1.21 1.33 7.28
CA HIS A 331 1.86 0.03 7.06
C HIS A 331 1.96 -0.79 8.34
N LEU A 332 2.43 -0.18 9.44
CA LEU A 332 2.51 -0.84 10.75
C LEU A 332 1.15 -1.39 11.20
N LEU A 333 0.10 -0.57 11.15
CA LEU A 333 -1.24 -0.95 11.57
C LEU A 333 -1.81 -2.07 10.70
N GLU A 334 -1.61 -2.01 9.39
CA GLU A 334 -2.03 -3.07 8.47
C GLU A 334 -1.27 -4.38 8.73
N GLN A 335 0.05 -4.32 8.94
CA GLN A 335 0.83 -5.50 9.27
C GLN A 335 0.43 -6.11 10.62
N PHE A 336 0.16 -5.28 11.63
CA PHE A 336 -0.35 -5.74 12.91
C PHE A 336 -1.70 -6.44 12.74
N ARG A 337 -2.64 -5.82 12.01
CA ARG A 337 -3.96 -6.40 11.72
C ARG A 337 -3.81 -7.78 11.10
N ARG A 338 -2.99 -7.91 10.05
CA ARG A 338 -2.76 -9.19 9.37
C ARG A 338 -2.13 -10.27 10.27
N ALA A 339 -1.35 -9.87 11.27
CA ALA A 339 -0.66 -10.80 12.18
C ALA A 339 -1.49 -11.21 13.41
N TYR A 340 -2.31 -10.31 13.96
CA TYR A 340 -2.96 -10.48 15.27
C TYR A 340 -4.47 -10.29 15.28
N ILE A 341 -5.08 -9.80 14.20
CA ILE A 341 -6.53 -9.58 14.09
C ILE A 341 -7.06 -10.51 12.98
N MET A 342 -7.37 -11.76 13.34
CA MET A 342 -7.85 -12.78 12.41
C MET A 342 -9.15 -13.42 12.91
N ASP A 343 -10.03 -13.83 11.99
CA ASP A 343 -11.36 -14.40 12.30
C ASP A 343 -11.34 -15.71 13.13
N GLN A 344 -10.18 -16.33 13.34
CA GLN A 344 -10.02 -17.70 13.90
C GLN A 344 -9.19 -17.75 15.20
N ILE A 345 -8.93 -16.61 15.87
CA ILE A 345 -8.10 -16.60 17.08
C ILE A 345 -8.90 -17.10 18.28
N THR A 346 -8.49 -18.24 18.84
CA THR A 346 -9.14 -18.88 19.99
C THR A 346 -8.52 -18.51 21.34
N LYS A 347 -7.30 -17.93 21.36
CA LYS A 347 -6.58 -17.52 22.57
C LYS A 347 -6.03 -16.10 22.42
N SER A 348 -6.17 -15.30 23.48
CA SER A 348 -5.56 -13.97 23.54
C SER A 348 -4.04 -14.08 23.43
N SER A 349 -3.43 -13.23 22.59
CA SER A 349 -1.99 -13.19 22.37
C SER A 349 -1.31 -12.35 23.46
N PRO A 350 -0.15 -12.77 24.02
CA PRO A 350 0.64 -11.97 24.97
C PRO A 350 1.11 -10.61 24.43
N VAL A 351 0.99 -10.37 23.12
CA VAL A 351 1.21 -9.05 22.51
C VAL A 351 0.38 -7.96 23.22
N TYR A 352 -0.84 -8.31 23.64
CA TYR A 352 -1.74 -7.38 24.30
C TYR A 352 -1.34 -7.08 25.75
N ASP A 353 -0.56 -7.93 26.42
CA ASP A 353 -0.09 -7.65 27.78
C ASP A 353 0.78 -6.38 27.81
N LYS A 354 1.67 -6.25 26.82
CA LYS A 354 2.51 -5.05 26.67
C LYS A 354 1.74 -3.85 26.17
N LEU A 355 0.86 -4.03 25.20
CA LEU A 355 0.03 -2.94 24.70
C LEU A 355 -0.92 -2.39 25.77
N ASN A 356 -1.46 -3.26 26.62
CA ASN A 356 -2.30 -2.84 27.75
C ASN A 356 -1.49 -2.02 28.75
N THR A 357 -0.33 -2.53 29.18
CA THR A 357 0.55 -1.86 30.14
C THR A 357 0.96 -0.46 29.67
N GLU A 358 1.30 -0.31 28.40
CA GLU A 358 1.91 0.91 27.86
C GLU A 358 0.91 1.90 27.25
N LEU A 359 -0.26 1.43 26.80
CA LEU A 359 -1.22 2.21 26.00
C LEU A 359 -2.69 2.03 26.41
N GLY A 360 -2.99 1.08 27.31
CA GLY A 360 -4.36 0.70 27.69
C GLY A 360 -5.09 -0.13 26.63
N VAL A 361 -4.38 -0.70 25.65
CA VAL A 361 -4.97 -1.53 24.60
C VAL A 361 -4.97 -2.99 25.06
N SER A 362 -6.11 -3.44 25.59
CA SER A 362 -6.24 -4.72 26.29
C SER A 362 -6.52 -5.89 25.35
N ASP A 363 -7.14 -5.63 24.20
CA ASP A 363 -7.57 -6.67 23.28
C ASP A 363 -7.65 -6.21 21.81
N GLU A 364 -8.17 -7.10 20.98
CA GLU A 364 -8.40 -6.86 19.55
C GLU A 364 -9.36 -5.70 19.29
N THR A 365 -10.39 -5.53 20.13
CA THR A 365 -11.40 -4.46 19.98
C THR A 365 -10.76 -3.09 20.22
N ASP A 366 -9.95 -2.98 21.27
CA ASP A 366 -9.20 -1.75 21.56
C ASP A 366 -8.23 -1.43 20.42
N MET A 367 -7.55 -2.43 19.86
CA MET A 367 -6.66 -2.21 18.72
C MET A 367 -7.42 -1.79 17.46
N LEU A 368 -8.60 -2.36 17.20
CA LEU A 368 -9.47 -1.93 16.10
C LEU A 368 -9.88 -0.46 16.28
N SER A 369 -10.16 -0.01 17.50
CA SER A 369 -10.39 1.42 17.80
C SER A 369 -9.17 2.26 17.45
N VAL A 370 -7.95 1.86 17.86
CA VAL A 370 -6.72 2.57 17.48
C VAL A 370 -6.55 2.67 15.96
N ILE A 371 -6.80 1.58 15.23
CA ILE A 371 -6.68 1.57 13.77
C ILE A 371 -7.71 2.51 13.13
N VAL A 372 -8.98 2.42 13.54
CA VAL A 372 -10.05 3.28 13.01
C VAL A 372 -9.79 4.74 13.34
N GLN A 373 -9.39 5.07 14.57
CA GLN A 373 -9.02 6.43 14.96
C GLN A 373 -7.93 6.98 14.05
N LYS A 374 -6.90 6.18 13.75
CA LYS A 374 -5.83 6.61 12.84
C LYS A 374 -6.33 6.87 11.42
N ILE A 375 -7.18 5.98 10.89
CA ILE A 375 -7.83 6.19 9.58
C ILE A 375 -8.61 7.50 9.60
N LEU A 376 -9.42 7.75 10.63
CA LEU A 376 -10.24 8.96 10.73
C LEU A 376 -9.39 10.23 10.81
N THR A 377 -8.32 10.23 11.62
CA THR A 377 -7.33 11.30 11.65
C THR A 377 -6.80 11.55 10.24
N ASN A 378 -6.40 10.52 9.53
CA ASN A 378 -5.85 10.68 8.19
C ASN A 378 -6.86 11.26 7.19
N LEU A 379 -8.09 10.75 7.17
CA LEU A 379 -9.16 11.28 6.33
C LEU A 379 -9.54 12.73 6.65
N LYS A 380 -9.43 13.11 7.93
CA LYS A 380 -9.77 14.44 8.42
C LYS A 380 -8.70 15.49 8.10
N PHE A 381 -7.43 15.15 8.28
CA PHE A 381 -6.31 16.10 8.16
C PHE A 381 -5.60 16.06 6.81
N TRP A 382 -5.56 14.91 6.12
CA TRP A 382 -4.83 14.73 4.85
C TRP A 382 -5.75 14.66 3.62
N ALA A 383 -6.79 15.49 3.61
CA ALA A 383 -7.91 15.42 2.66
C ALA A 383 -7.57 15.63 1.17
N THR A 384 -6.37 16.09 0.83
CA THR A 384 -5.89 16.24 -0.56
C THR A 384 -4.64 15.43 -0.88
N ASN A 385 -4.08 14.72 0.09
CA ASN A 385 -2.98 13.80 -0.15
C ASN A 385 -3.53 12.46 -0.67
N GLU A 386 -3.49 12.26 -2.00
CA GLU A 386 -4.07 11.06 -2.61
C GLU A 386 -3.47 9.75 -2.08
N GLN A 387 -2.17 9.73 -1.78
CA GLN A 387 -1.50 8.53 -1.27
C GLN A 387 -2.02 8.13 0.11
N ILE A 388 -2.12 9.08 1.04
CA ILE A 388 -2.65 8.82 2.39
C ILE A 388 -4.13 8.42 2.30
N LEU A 389 -4.93 9.11 1.48
CA LEU A 389 -6.33 8.77 1.27
C LEU A 389 -6.48 7.34 0.72
N GLU A 390 -5.71 6.97 -0.30
CA GLU A 390 -5.75 5.64 -0.91
C GLU A 390 -5.40 4.55 0.10
N LEU A 391 -4.30 4.72 0.85
CA LEU A 391 -3.85 3.74 1.83
C LEU A 391 -4.82 3.63 3.03
N SER A 392 -5.28 4.75 3.58
CA SER A 392 -6.22 4.75 4.71
C SER A 392 -7.59 4.17 4.34
N LEU A 393 -8.09 4.46 3.14
CA LEU A 393 -9.36 3.88 2.65
C LEU A 393 -9.21 2.41 2.26
N SER A 394 -8.05 2.00 1.73
CA SER A 394 -7.77 0.58 1.50
C SER A 394 -7.83 -0.21 2.80
N LEU A 395 -7.18 0.30 3.86
CA LEU A 395 -7.20 -0.32 5.19
C LEU A 395 -8.63 -0.39 5.76
N LEU A 396 -9.41 0.70 5.66
CA LEU A 396 -10.82 0.70 6.09
C LEU A 396 -11.67 -0.31 5.31
N LYS A 397 -11.44 -0.39 3.99
CA LYS A 397 -12.12 -1.36 3.13
C LYS A 397 -11.77 -2.79 3.52
N ASP A 398 -10.50 -3.11 3.75
CA ASP A 398 -10.07 -4.46 4.12
C ASP A 398 -10.62 -4.86 5.51
N LEU A 399 -10.69 -3.92 6.44
CA LEU A 399 -11.37 -4.10 7.73
C LEU A 399 -12.87 -4.40 7.55
N SER A 400 -13.54 -3.76 6.59
CA SER A 400 -14.96 -3.98 6.29
C SER A 400 -15.28 -5.35 5.66
N LEU A 401 -14.26 -6.12 5.25
CA LEU A 401 -14.43 -7.43 4.62
C LEU A 401 -14.40 -8.61 5.62
N GLY A 402 -13.80 -8.45 6.80
CA GLY A 402 -13.64 -9.53 7.79
C GLY A 402 -14.92 -9.78 8.59
N TYR A 403 -15.42 -11.01 8.65
CA TYR A 403 -16.75 -11.29 9.20
C TYR A 403 -16.87 -11.01 10.71
N THR A 404 -15.85 -11.36 11.51
CA THR A 404 -15.88 -11.11 12.96
C THR A 404 -15.42 -9.69 13.30
N ALA A 405 -14.36 -9.23 12.64
CA ALA A 405 -13.83 -7.87 12.80
C ALA A 405 -14.92 -6.82 12.55
N VAL A 406 -15.74 -7.01 11.51
CA VAL A 406 -16.73 -6.01 11.12
C VAL A 406 -17.88 -5.83 12.12
N ARG A 407 -18.25 -6.90 12.84
CA ARG A 407 -19.21 -6.83 13.96
C ARG A 407 -18.66 -6.09 15.17
N LYS A 408 -17.37 -6.28 15.47
CA LYS A 408 -16.68 -5.51 16.53
C LYS A 408 -16.57 -4.04 16.12
N LEU A 409 -16.13 -3.78 14.89
CA LEU A 409 -16.00 -2.45 14.32
C LEU A 409 -17.31 -1.67 14.38
N PHE A 410 -18.44 -2.27 13.97
CA PHE A 410 -19.73 -1.60 14.03
C PHE A 410 -20.07 -1.10 15.43
N ARG A 411 -19.68 -1.81 16.49
CA ARG A 411 -19.97 -1.41 17.89
C ARG A 411 -19.05 -0.31 18.42
N LEU A 412 -17.98 0.03 17.71
CA LEU A 412 -17.06 1.09 18.13
C LEU A 412 -17.72 2.46 18.01
N GLN A 413 -17.51 3.31 19.02
CA GLN A 413 -18.07 4.66 19.04
C GLN A 413 -17.58 5.49 17.84
N GLU A 414 -16.32 5.32 17.43
CA GLU A 414 -15.72 6.02 16.31
C GLU A 414 -16.38 5.63 14.98
N VAL A 415 -16.78 4.37 14.82
CA VAL A 415 -17.50 3.89 13.64
C VAL A 415 -18.94 4.40 13.65
N GLN A 416 -19.62 4.38 14.79
CA GLN A 416 -20.96 4.96 14.92
C GLN A 416 -20.98 6.46 14.62
N LEU A 417 -19.98 7.20 15.10
CA LEU A 417 -19.81 8.62 14.77
C LEU A 417 -19.52 8.80 13.28
N LEU A 418 -18.67 7.96 12.68
CA LEU A 418 -18.38 7.99 11.24
C LEU A 418 -19.65 7.76 10.40
N LEU A 419 -20.45 6.75 10.74
CA LEU A 419 -21.70 6.42 10.04
C LEU A 419 -22.72 7.56 10.13
N SER A 420 -22.73 8.33 11.21
CA SER A 420 -23.63 9.48 11.38
C SER A 420 -23.09 10.80 10.82
N ASN A 421 -21.77 10.93 10.62
CA ASN A 421 -21.10 12.21 10.33
C ASN A 421 -20.16 12.14 9.12
N HIS A 422 -20.68 11.70 7.97
CA HIS A 422 -19.90 11.43 6.76
C HIS A 422 -20.09 12.50 5.66
N THR A 423 -20.02 13.79 6.04
CA THR A 423 -20.19 14.93 5.13
C THR A 423 -18.87 15.69 4.91
N ALA A 424 -18.89 16.67 3.99
CA ALA A 424 -17.74 17.55 3.73
C ALA A 424 -17.33 18.43 4.93
N GLU A 425 -18.22 18.60 5.92
CA GLU A 425 -17.93 19.32 7.17
C GLU A 425 -16.88 18.58 8.01
N HIS A 426 -16.96 17.25 8.03
CA HIS A 426 -16.05 16.40 8.80
C HIS A 426 -14.88 15.90 7.95
N PHE A 427 -15.12 15.66 6.66
CA PHE A 427 -14.15 15.10 5.72
C PHE A 427 -14.09 15.93 4.44
N VAL A 428 -13.14 16.85 4.37
CA VAL A 428 -13.00 17.83 3.26
C VAL A 428 -12.92 17.15 1.88
N PHE A 429 -12.41 15.91 1.79
CA PHE A 429 -12.34 15.16 0.52
C PHE A 429 -13.71 14.76 -0.06
N LEU A 430 -14.78 14.87 0.74
CA LEU A 430 -16.18 14.72 0.31
C LEU A 430 -16.79 16.04 -0.20
N GLY A 431 -16.05 17.14 -0.17
CA GLY A 431 -16.49 18.42 -0.71
C GLY A 431 -16.50 18.45 -2.24
N GLN A 432 -17.14 19.48 -2.81
CA GLN A 432 -17.09 19.77 -4.24
C GLN A 432 -15.83 20.56 -4.64
N SER A 433 -15.14 21.18 -3.69
CA SER A 433 -13.98 22.03 -3.94
C SER A 433 -12.67 21.25 -4.20
N VAL A 434 -12.67 19.93 -4.01
CA VAL A 434 -11.49 19.08 -4.29
C VAL A 434 -11.34 18.74 -5.78
N PRO A 435 -10.13 18.41 -6.24
CA PRO A 435 -9.91 17.90 -7.59
C PRO A 435 -10.71 16.63 -7.91
N TYR A 436 -11.11 16.46 -9.17
CA TYR A 436 -11.78 15.23 -9.63
C TYR A 436 -10.98 13.95 -9.38
N SER A 437 -9.65 14.05 -9.34
CA SER A 437 -8.74 12.96 -9.00
C SER A 437 -8.90 12.54 -7.53
N THR A 438 -9.06 13.49 -6.60
CA THR A 438 -9.35 13.23 -5.19
C THR A 438 -10.76 12.67 -4.99
N MET A 439 -11.77 13.13 -5.75
CA MET A 439 -13.15 12.65 -5.62
C MET A 439 -13.29 11.14 -5.85
N LYS A 440 -12.32 10.48 -6.51
CA LYS A 440 -12.34 9.02 -6.74
C LYS A 440 -12.40 8.20 -5.46
N HIS A 441 -11.84 8.72 -4.37
CA HIS A 441 -11.76 8.10 -3.06
C HIS A 441 -13.15 7.94 -2.41
N ARG A 442 -14.10 8.80 -2.75
CA ARG A 442 -15.48 8.76 -2.24
C ARG A 442 -16.16 7.41 -2.44
N THR A 443 -15.93 6.75 -3.59
CA THR A 443 -16.52 5.44 -3.87
C THR A 443 -16.02 4.37 -2.90
N VAL A 444 -14.72 4.34 -2.59
CA VAL A 444 -14.14 3.36 -1.65
C VAL A 444 -14.62 3.65 -0.22
N PHE A 445 -14.73 4.93 0.14
CA PHE A 445 -15.26 5.37 1.42
C PHE A 445 -16.71 4.90 1.63
N TYR A 446 -17.63 5.25 0.74
CA TYR A 446 -19.04 4.79 0.88
C TYR A 446 -19.19 3.28 0.74
N GLU A 447 -18.35 2.61 -0.07
CA GLU A 447 -18.31 1.14 -0.11
C GLU A 447 -18.00 0.54 1.27
N ALA A 448 -16.99 1.06 1.97
CA ALA A 448 -16.61 0.55 3.28
C ALA A 448 -17.65 0.89 4.37
N LEU A 449 -18.17 2.13 4.38
CA LEU A 449 -19.19 2.56 5.35
C LEU A 449 -20.49 1.77 5.19
N THR A 450 -20.97 1.59 3.95
CA THR A 450 -22.18 0.80 3.72
C THR A 450 -21.96 -0.66 4.12
N ARG A 451 -20.78 -1.26 3.90
CA ARG A 451 -20.51 -2.62 4.44
C ARG A 451 -20.60 -2.68 5.96
N LEU A 452 -19.99 -1.72 6.66
CA LEU A 452 -20.08 -1.60 8.12
C LEU A 452 -21.54 -1.46 8.59
N LEU A 453 -22.35 -0.71 7.87
CA LEU A 453 -23.78 -0.55 8.16
C LEU A 453 -24.57 -1.84 7.95
N THR A 454 -24.28 -2.59 6.89
CA THR A 454 -25.12 -3.72 6.43
C THR A 454 -25.08 -4.98 7.31
N ILE A 455 -24.18 -5.05 8.29
CA ILE A 455 -24.00 -6.25 9.14
C ILE A 455 -25.13 -6.44 10.13
N ASP A 456 -25.59 -5.34 10.73
CA ASP A 456 -26.69 -5.33 11.69
C ASP A 456 -27.96 -4.75 11.08
N LEU A 457 -27.99 -4.52 9.76
CA LEU A 457 -29.13 -3.86 9.12
C LEU A 457 -30.42 -4.64 9.28
N ASN A 458 -30.42 -5.98 9.50
CA ASN A 458 -31.55 -6.82 9.95
C ASN A 458 -32.98 -6.29 9.63
N ASP A 459 -33.21 -5.82 8.40
CA ASP A 459 -34.45 -5.19 7.93
C ASP A 459 -34.87 -3.86 8.62
N ASP A 460 -33.97 -3.20 9.35
CA ASP A 460 -34.05 -1.82 9.83
C ASP A 460 -33.78 -0.83 8.68
N GLU A 461 -34.83 -0.58 7.89
CA GLU A 461 -34.83 0.45 6.85
C GLU A 461 -34.57 1.86 7.42
N GLN A 462 -34.92 2.12 8.69
CA GLN A 462 -34.72 3.44 9.30
C GLN A 462 -33.24 3.74 9.48
N LEU A 463 -32.43 2.73 9.84
CA LEU A 463 -30.98 2.87 9.93
C LEU A 463 -30.37 3.21 8.55
N PHE A 464 -30.86 2.58 7.48
CA PHE A 464 -30.44 2.91 6.11
C PHE A 464 -30.83 4.35 5.75
N ASP A 465 -32.07 4.76 6.04
CA ASP A 465 -32.55 6.11 5.77
C ASP A 465 -31.76 7.18 6.53
N GLN A 466 -31.42 6.93 7.80
CA GLN A 466 -30.58 7.81 8.61
C GLN A 466 -29.19 7.98 7.99
N PHE A 467 -28.56 6.86 7.60
CA PHE A 467 -27.28 6.88 6.91
C PHE A 467 -27.36 7.64 5.57
N MET A 468 -28.44 7.49 4.80
CA MET A 468 -28.59 8.13 3.50
C MET A 468 -29.04 9.61 3.56
N GLN A 469 -29.32 10.18 4.73
CA GLN A 469 -29.85 11.56 4.86
C GLN A 469 -28.98 12.63 4.16
N PRO A 470 -27.64 12.64 4.28
CA PRO A 470 -26.82 13.66 3.60
C PRO A 470 -26.91 13.56 2.06
N LEU A 471 -27.00 12.34 1.53
CA LEU A 471 -27.20 12.09 0.11
C LEU A 471 -28.62 12.46 -0.33
N ALA A 472 -29.62 12.29 0.54
CA ALA A 472 -31.00 12.67 0.27
C ALA A 472 -31.17 14.19 0.16
N ALA A 473 -30.45 14.98 0.97
CA ALA A 473 -30.39 16.43 0.82
C ALA A 473 -29.80 16.81 -0.56
N THR A 474 -28.65 16.24 -0.92
CA THR A 474 -28.00 16.47 -2.22
C THR A 474 -28.92 16.08 -3.39
N LYS A 475 -29.60 14.93 -3.31
CA LYS A 475 -30.56 14.44 -4.31
C LYS A 475 -31.70 15.44 -4.50
N ARG A 476 -32.29 15.94 -3.41
CA ARG A 476 -33.40 16.91 -3.46
C ARG A 476 -32.99 18.22 -4.12
N GLU A 477 -31.83 18.76 -3.74
CA GLU A 477 -31.30 20.01 -4.32
C GLU A 477 -31.03 19.86 -5.82
N LEU A 478 -30.33 18.79 -6.23
CA LEU A 478 -30.09 18.52 -7.65
C LEU A 478 -31.39 18.33 -8.44
N THR A 479 -32.36 17.63 -7.88
CA THR A 479 -33.66 17.42 -8.53
C THR A 479 -34.37 18.76 -8.74
N ALA A 480 -34.39 19.63 -7.73
CA ALA A 480 -34.98 20.96 -7.84
C ALA A 480 -34.30 21.82 -8.92
N ILE A 481 -32.97 21.80 -8.97
CA ILE A 481 -32.19 22.59 -9.96
C ILE A 481 -32.40 22.05 -11.38
N MET A 482 -32.23 20.74 -11.59
CA MET A 482 -32.22 20.14 -12.94
C MET A 482 -33.61 19.92 -13.55
N THR A 483 -34.69 20.01 -12.75
CA THR A 483 -36.07 19.95 -13.25
C THR A 483 -36.68 21.32 -13.51
N THR A 484 -36.10 22.39 -12.95
CA THR A 484 -36.57 23.76 -13.18
C THR A 484 -36.11 24.27 -14.54
N GLN A 485 -37.05 24.56 -15.43
CA GLN A 485 -36.75 25.22 -16.71
C GLN A 485 -36.22 26.64 -16.45
N ASN A 486 -35.07 26.99 -17.04
CA ASN A 486 -34.39 28.28 -16.86
C ASN A 486 -34.03 28.59 -15.40
N TYR A 487 -33.30 27.66 -14.75
CA TYR A 487 -32.73 27.91 -13.42
C TYR A 487 -31.82 29.15 -13.43
N ASN A 488 -32.28 30.25 -12.83
CA ASN A 488 -31.54 31.51 -12.67
C ASN A 488 -30.83 31.60 -11.31
N GLY A 489 -30.47 30.46 -10.71
CA GLY A 489 -29.76 30.45 -9.42
C GLY A 489 -28.26 30.73 -9.56
N GLY A 490 -27.63 31.07 -8.44
CA GLY A 490 -26.21 31.48 -8.38
C GLY A 490 -25.18 30.34 -8.44
N VAL A 491 -25.61 29.08 -8.64
CA VAL A 491 -24.71 27.92 -8.71
C VAL A 491 -24.08 27.83 -10.10
N SER A 492 -22.75 27.77 -10.18
CA SER A 492 -22.05 27.65 -11.46
C SER A 492 -22.20 26.25 -12.07
N GLN A 493 -22.03 26.16 -13.39
CA GLN A 493 -22.07 24.86 -14.09
C GLN A 493 -20.99 23.89 -13.60
N ASP A 494 -19.78 24.37 -13.30
CA ASP A 494 -18.70 23.51 -12.78
C ASP A 494 -19.03 22.97 -11.37
N GLU A 495 -19.60 23.80 -10.49
CA GLU A 495 -20.07 23.34 -9.18
C GLU A 495 -21.15 22.27 -9.33
N LEU A 496 -22.14 22.50 -10.20
CA LEU A 496 -23.21 21.53 -10.42
C LEU A 496 -22.68 20.20 -10.99
N GLN A 497 -21.74 20.24 -11.93
CA GLN A 497 -21.06 19.06 -12.45
C GLN A 497 -20.36 18.27 -11.33
N ARG A 498 -19.69 18.96 -10.41
CA ARG A 498 -19.01 18.32 -9.28
C ARG A 498 -19.98 17.70 -8.29
N VAL A 499 -21.10 18.35 -7.99
CA VAL A 499 -22.13 17.77 -7.12
C VAL A 499 -22.68 16.47 -7.73
N VAL A 500 -22.98 16.46 -9.04
CA VAL A 500 -23.43 15.25 -9.75
C VAL A 500 -22.37 14.16 -9.74
N VAL A 501 -21.10 14.50 -9.99
CA VAL A 501 -19.98 13.54 -9.92
C VAL A 501 -19.82 12.98 -8.52
N GLY A 502 -19.92 13.81 -7.49
CA GLY A 502 -19.87 13.42 -6.09
C GLY A 502 -20.95 12.40 -5.77
N LEU A 503 -22.23 12.75 -6.03
CA LEU A 503 -23.37 11.88 -5.81
C LEU A 503 -23.22 10.54 -6.54
N CYS A 504 -22.81 10.54 -7.82
CA CYS A 504 -22.62 9.30 -8.58
C CYS A 504 -21.52 8.41 -7.97
N ARG A 505 -20.44 9.00 -7.45
CA ARG A 505 -19.35 8.26 -6.82
C ARG A 505 -19.74 7.70 -5.46
N ASP A 506 -20.51 8.43 -4.67
CA ASP A 506 -21.01 8.00 -3.37
C ASP A 506 -21.97 6.83 -3.53
N LEU A 507 -23.00 7.01 -4.37
CA LEU A 507 -24.00 5.97 -4.67
C LEU A 507 -23.38 4.73 -5.29
N ARG A 508 -22.31 4.88 -6.08
CA ARG A 508 -21.58 3.72 -6.58
C ARG A 508 -20.95 2.92 -5.45
N GLY A 509 -20.40 3.58 -4.43
CA GLY A 509 -19.88 2.92 -3.23
C GLY A 509 -20.96 2.15 -2.49
N VAL A 510 -22.09 2.82 -2.21
CA VAL A 510 -23.27 2.19 -1.58
C VAL A 510 -23.73 0.98 -2.40
N ALA A 511 -23.89 1.14 -3.71
CA ALA A 511 -24.31 0.07 -4.61
C ALA A 511 -23.35 -1.12 -4.62
N VAL A 512 -22.03 -0.91 -4.51
CA VAL A 512 -21.06 -2.02 -4.43
C VAL A 512 -21.29 -2.88 -3.18
N ALA A 513 -21.68 -2.26 -2.07
CA ALA A 513 -21.89 -2.93 -0.78
C ALA A 513 -23.27 -3.60 -0.65
N CYS A 514 -24.29 -3.13 -1.36
CA CYS A 514 -25.62 -3.76 -1.42
C CYS A 514 -25.58 -5.06 -2.26
N THR A 515 -25.09 -6.15 -1.67
CA THR A 515 -24.92 -7.44 -2.36
C THR A 515 -26.11 -8.38 -2.25
N THR A 516 -26.99 -8.19 -1.27
CA THR A 516 -28.21 -8.99 -1.11
C THR A 516 -29.38 -8.39 -1.89
N LYS A 517 -30.37 -9.22 -2.21
CA LYS A 517 -31.60 -8.79 -2.88
C LYS A 517 -32.33 -7.69 -2.09
N ASN A 518 -32.50 -7.87 -0.78
CA ASN A 518 -33.25 -6.92 0.04
C ASN A 518 -32.58 -5.54 0.07
N LEU A 519 -31.27 -5.51 0.39
CA LEU A 519 -30.50 -4.26 0.43
C LEU A 519 -30.48 -3.55 -0.93
N PHE A 520 -30.40 -4.31 -2.02
CA PHE A 520 -30.43 -3.73 -3.36
C PHE A 520 -31.81 -3.17 -3.72
N GLN A 521 -32.90 -3.82 -3.26
CA GLN A 521 -34.26 -3.30 -3.43
C GLN A 521 -34.45 -1.99 -2.67
N ILE A 522 -34.06 -1.91 -1.39
CA ILE A 522 -34.10 -0.67 -0.60
C ILE A 522 -33.32 0.46 -1.31
N LEU A 523 -32.10 0.16 -1.78
CA LEU A 523 -31.32 1.13 -2.54
C LEU A 523 -32.02 1.54 -3.85
N PHE A 524 -32.59 0.58 -4.59
CA PHE A 524 -33.28 0.87 -5.84
C PHE A 524 -34.47 1.80 -5.64
N ASP A 525 -35.28 1.56 -4.60
CA ASP A 525 -36.41 2.41 -4.23
C ASP A 525 -35.96 3.81 -3.83
N TRP A 526 -34.81 3.94 -3.16
CA TRP A 526 -34.23 5.24 -2.84
C TRP A 526 -33.75 6.00 -4.10
N LEU A 527 -33.24 5.29 -5.11
CA LEU A 527 -32.71 5.86 -6.35
C LEU A 527 -33.81 6.30 -7.33
N TYR A 528 -34.87 5.50 -7.45
CA TYR A 528 -35.91 5.68 -8.47
C TYR A 528 -36.99 6.70 -8.04
N PRO A 529 -37.45 7.59 -8.93
CA PRO A 529 -36.94 7.86 -10.28
C PRO A 529 -35.84 8.94 -10.32
N ASP A 530 -35.64 9.66 -9.22
CA ASP A 530 -34.94 10.94 -9.18
C ASP A 530 -33.48 10.86 -9.66
N VAL A 531 -32.72 9.86 -9.19
CA VAL A 531 -31.30 9.75 -9.54
C VAL A 531 -31.12 9.38 -11.01
N PHE A 532 -32.00 8.55 -11.57
CA PHE A 532 -31.98 8.24 -13.00
C PHE A 532 -32.29 9.47 -13.85
N ASN A 533 -33.24 10.31 -13.41
CA ASN A 533 -33.53 11.58 -14.06
C ASN A 533 -32.34 12.56 -14.00
N ILE A 534 -31.67 12.67 -12.85
CA ILE A 534 -30.43 13.47 -12.70
C ILE A 534 -29.36 12.97 -13.68
N MET A 535 -29.10 11.66 -13.73
CA MET A 535 -28.13 11.07 -14.66
C MET A 535 -28.47 11.36 -16.12
N LEU A 536 -29.74 11.21 -16.49
CA LEU A 536 -30.21 11.48 -17.85
C LEU A 536 -30.00 12.95 -18.24
N ARG A 537 -30.39 13.89 -17.38
CA ARG A 537 -30.19 15.33 -17.63
C ARG A 537 -28.72 15.69 -17.76
N ALA A 538 -27.87 15.15 -16.89
CA ALA A 538 -26.43 15.38 -16.96
C ALA A 538 -25.82 14.83 -18.27
N VAL A 539 -26.32 13.70 -18.78
CA VAL A 539 -25.93 13.15 -20.08
C VAL A 539 -26.41 14.04 -21.23
N GLU A 540 -27.64 14.53 -21.18
CA GLU A 540 -28.18 15.43 -22.21
C GLU A 540 -27.38 16.75 -22.30
N GLU A 541 -26.95 17.28 -21.15
CA GLU A 541 -26.32 18.60 -21.08
C GLU A 541 -24.79 18.57 -21.19
N TRP A 542 -24.11 17.57 -20.62
CA TRP A 542 -22.65 17.55 -20.47
C TRP A 542 -21.97 16.33 -21.12
N SER A 543 -22.58 15.78 -22.15
CA SER A 543 -22.07 14.61 -22.88
C SER A 543 -20.62 14.76 -23.42
N SER A 544 -20.15 15.99 -23.65
CA SER A 544 -18.77 16.30 -24.06
C SER A 544 -17.75 16.32 -22.91
N TYR A 545 -18.16 16.08 -21.66
CA TYR A 545 -17.30 16.19 -20.47
C TYR A 545 -17.05 14.80 -19.83
N PRO A 546 -15.92 14.11 -20.17
CA PRO A 546 -15.67 12.74 -19.73
C PRO A 546 -15.57 12.57 -18.21
N GLN A 547 -15.17 13.63 -17.49
CA GLN A 547 -15.09 13.67 -16.03
C GLN A 547 -16.46 13.54 -15.36
N VAL A 548 -17.54 13.94 -16.03
CA VAL A 548 -18.92 13.78 -15.57
C VAL A 548 -19.52 12.45 -16.07
N MET A 549 -19.25 12.12 -17.33
CA MET A 549 -19.77 10.90 -17.96
C MET A 549 -19.22 9.61 -17.33
N THR A 550 -17.92 9.58 -17.00
CA THR A 550 -17.29 8.35 -16.45
C THR A 550 -17.94 7.92 -15.13
N PRO A 551 -18.13 8.79 -14.12
CA PRO A 551 -18.86 8.43 -12.89
C PRO A 551 -20.29 7.95 -13.12
N ILE A 552 -21.06 8.62 -13.99
CA ILE A 552 -22.45 8.25 -14.32
C ILE A 552 -22.50 6.82 -14.87
N PHE A 553 -21.70 6.52 -15.91
CA PHE A 553 -21.72 5.19 -16.51
C PHE A 553 -21.14 4.11 -15.60
N ARG A 554 -20.20 4.46 -14.70
CA ARG A 554 -19.69 3.52 -13.70
C ARG A 554 -20.71 3.20 -12.62
N LEU A 555 -21.55 4.15 -12.21
CA LEU A 555 -22.70 3.89 -11.34
C LEU A 555 -23.71 3.01 -12.08
N LEU A 556 -24.07 3.37 -13.32
CA LEU A 556 -25.02 2.60 -14.11
C LEU A 556 -24.57 1.14 -14.34
N ALA A 557 -23.28 0.94 -14.62
CA ALA A 557 -22.68 -0.39 -14.76
C ALA A 557 -22.74 -1.20 -13.46
N GLU A 558 -22.52 -0.55 -12.32
CA GLU A 558 -22.65 -1.20 -11.01
C GLU A 558 -24.11 -1.62 -10.78
N LEU A 559 -25.07 -0.72 -10.98
CA LEU A 559 -26.51 -1.01 -10.78
C LEU A 559 -26.99 -2.17 -11.67
N CYS A 560 -26.50 -2.27 -12.91
CA CYS A 560 -26.86 -3.37 -13.82
C CYS A 560 -26.13 -4.69 -13.52
N GLN A 561 -25.12 -4.70 -12.65
CA GLN A 561 -24.35 -5.90 -12.37
C GLN A 561 -25.06 -6.83 -11.39
N ASN A 562 -25.40 -8.05 -11.85
CA ASN A 562 -26.03 -9.07 -11.00
C ASN A 562 -25.00 -9.82 -10.11
N ARG A 563 -24.41 -9.12 -9.14
CA ARG A 563 -23.54 -9.75 -8.13
C ARG A 563 -24.36 -10.56 -7.15
N GLN A 564 -23.91 -11.77 -6.83
CA GLN A 564 -24.54 -12.64 -5.82
C GLN A 564 -26.07 -12.80 -6.01
N GLN A 565 -26.56 -12.75 -7.26
CA GLN A 565 -27.99 -12.84 -7.61
C GLN A 565 -28.87 -11.70 -7.06
N ARG A 566 -28.30 -10.53 -6.72
CA ARG A 566 -29.03 -9.38 -6.16
C ARG A 566 -30.14 -8.82 -7.06
N LEU A 567 -30.05 -9.03 -8.38
CA LEU A 567 -31.05 -8.55 -9.35
C LEU A 567 -32.20 -9.53 -9.59
N LYS A 568 -32.25 -10.65 -8.88
CA LYS A 568 -33.41 -11.57 -8.92
C LYS A 568 -34.55 -11.02 -8.06
N PHE A 569 -35.23 -9.99 -8.57
CA PHE A 569 -36.38 -9.40 -7.93
C PHE A 569 -37.53 -10.41 -7.77
N GLU A 570 -38.50 -10.11 -6.91
CA GLU A 570 -39.72 -10.93 -6.83
C GLU A 570 -40.54 -10.79 -8.12
N MET A 571 -41.26 -11.84 -8.52
CA MET A 571 -42.09 -11.82 -9.74
C MET A 571 -43.19 -10.74 -9.71
N SER A 572 -43.52 -10.25 -8.53
CA SER A 572 -44.45 -9.13 -8.26
C SER A 572 -43.83 -7.75 -8.48
N SER A 573 -42.49 -7.64 -8.55
CA SER A 573 -41.78 -6.37 -8.64
C SER A 573 -41.48 -5.99 -10.09
N CYS A 574 -41.68 -4.71 -10.41
CA CYS A 574 -41.29 -4.13 -11.69
C CYS A 574 -39.85 -3.57 -11.70
N SER A 575 -39.10 -3.68 -10.59
CA SER A 575 -37.78 -3.06 -10.41
C SER A 575 -36.79 -3.44 -11.51
N ALA A 576 -36.75 -4.72 -11.91
CA ALA A 576 -35.86 -5.23 -12.94
C ALA A 576 -36.10 -4.54 -14.30
N VAL A 577 -37.39 -4.43 -14.67
CA VAL A 577 -37.83 -3.80 -15.92
C VAL A 577 -37.57 -2.29 -15.88
N LEU A 578 -37.83 -1.64 -14.75
CA LEU A 578 -37.55 -0.22 -14.56
C LEU A 578 -36.05 0.09 -14.66
N LEU A 579 -35.21 -0.72 -14.03
CA LEU A 579 -33.75 -0.60 -14.14
C LEU A 579 -33.28 -0.75 -15.59
N PHE A 580 -33.76 -1.76 -16.30
CA PHE A 580 -33.43 -1.96 -17.72
C PHE A 580 -33.89 -0.78 -18.58
N LYS A 581 -35.10 -0.27 -18.34
CA LYS A 581 -35.67 0.86 -19.06
C LYS A 581 -34.86 2.13 -18.86
N GLU A 582 -34.53 2.48 -17.62
CA GLU A 582 -33.76 3.69 -17.31
C GLU A 582 -32.32 3.59 -17.82
N ALA A 583 -31.67 2.42 -17.68
CA ALA A 583 -30.34 2.19 -18.23
C ALA A 583 -30.32 2.35 -19.76
N SER A 584 -31.29 1.75 -20.45
CA SER A 584 -31.44 1.87 -21.91
C SER A 584 -31.65 3.32 -22.33
N LYS A 585 -32.50 4.06 -21.61
CA LYS A 585 -32.79 5.47 -21.89
C LYS A 585 -31.54 6.35 -21.79
N ILE A 586 -30.76 6.18 -20.71
CA ILE A 586 -29.51 6.93 -20.49
C ILE A 586 -28.47 6.60 -21.57
N ILE A 587 -28.29 5.32 -21.90
CA ILE A 587 -27.34 4.88 -22.94
C ILE A 587 -27.73 5.43 -24.31
N CYS A 588 -29.00 5.32 -24.70
CA CYS A 588 -29.48 5.83 -25.99
C CYS A 588 -29.32 7.35 -26.09
N SER A 589 -29.60 8.09 -25.01
CA SER A 589 -29.39 9.54 -24.98
C SER A 589 -27.92 9.89 -25.24
N TYR A 590 -26.98 9.24 -24.54
CA TYR A 590 -25.55 9.48 -24.77
C TYR A 590 -25.09 9.06 -26.18
N GLY A 591 -25.59 7.93 -26.67
CA GLY A 591 -25.30 7.45 -28.02
C GLY A 591 -25.69 8.47 -29.09
N ASN A 592 -26.91 9.02 -28.99
CA ASN A 592 -27.37 10.08 -29.88
C ASN A 592 -26.49 11.34 -29.80
N GLN A 593 -26.06 11.73 -28.61
CA GLN A 593 -25.14 12.87 -28.44
C GLN A 593 -23.78 12.61 -29.08
N ILE A 594 -23.19 11.41 -28.91
CA ILE A 594 -21.91 11.06 -29.53
C ILE A 594 -21.96 11.20 -31.06
N LEU A 595 -23.07 10.79 -31.69
CA LEU A 595 -23.22 10.85 -33.15
C LEU A 595 -23.17 12.27 -33.72
N ILE A 596 -23.51 13.28 -32.90
CA ILE A 596 -23.58 14.69 -33.31
C ILE A 596 -22.29 15.43 -32.94
N MET A 597 -21.51 14.91 -32.00
CA MET A 597 -20.30 15.58 -31.54
C MET A 597 -19.15 15.53 -32.57
N PRO A 598 -18.22 16.50 -32.51
CA PRO A 598 -17.05 16.50 -33.38
C PRO A 598 -16.11 15.32 -33.13
N ASP A 599 -15.37 14.99 -34.18
CA ASP A 599 -14.27 14.03 -34.14
C ASP A 599 -13.18 14.47 -33.14
N VAL A 600 -12.64 13.48 -32.43
CA VAL A 600 -11.58 13.70 -31.43
C VAL A 600 -10.25 13.20 -31.99
N PRO A 601 -9.14 13.94 -31.83
CA PRO A 601 -7.80 13.47 -32.20
C PRO A 601 -7.48 12.10 -31.57
N LYS A 602 -6.72 11.27 -32.30
CA LYS A 602 -6.42 9.89 -31.88
C LYS A 602 -5.76 9.82 -30.49
N GLU A 603 -4.97 10.84 -30.15
CA GLU A 603 -4.25 10.94 -28.87
C GLU A 603 -5.19 11.11 -27.67
N ARG A 604 -6.36 11.71 -27.88
CA ARG A 604 -7.36 11.99 -26.82
C ARG A 604 -8.60 11.10 -26.91
N ALA A 605 -8.77 10.38 -28.01
CA ALA A 605 -9.93 9.54 -28.28
C ALA A 605 -10.20 8.50 -27.17
N TYR A 606 -9.16 7.93 -26.54
CA TYR A 606 -9.36 6.99 -25.42
C TYR A 606 -10.03 7.67 -24.22
N ALA A 607 -9.49 8.81 -23.78
CA ALA A 607 -9.97 9.52 -22.59
C ALA A 607 -11.35 10.14 -22.82
N GLU A 608 -11.61 10.66 -24.02
CA GLU A 608 -12.84 11.41 -24.34
C GLU A 608 -13.98 10.53 -24.87
N ARG A 609 -13.67 9.39 -25.52
CA ARG A 609 -14.65 8.50 -26.16
C ARG A 609 -14.57 7.07 -25.66
N TYR A 610 -13.48 6.38 -25.96
CA TYR A 610 -13.45 4.92 -25.92
C TYR A 610 -13.63 4.36 -24.50
N LYS A 611 -13.13 5.07 -23.48
CA LYS A 611 -13.33 4.67 -22.09
C LYS A 611 -14.82 4.60 -21.72
N ASN A 612 -15.62 5.61 -22.06
CA ASN A 612 -17.06 5.64 -21.76
C ASN A 612 -17.83 4.61 -22.60
N ILE A 613 -17.48 4.47 -23.88
CA ILE A 613 -18.07 3.45 -24.76
C ILE A 613 -17.80 2.04 -24.21
N GLY A 614 -16.57 1.77 -23.76
CA GLY A 614 -16.20 0.50 -23.13
C GLY A 614 -17.00 0.20 -21.86
N ILE A 615 -17.25 1.22 -21.02
CA ILE A 615 -18.11 1.07 -19.84
C ILE A 615 -19.56 0.78 -20.25
N ILE A 616 -20.09 1.46 -21.27
CA ILE A 616 -21.45 1.24 -21.79
C ILE A 616 -21.60 -0.18 -22.35
N PHE A 617 -20.61 -0.70 -23.07
CA PHE A 617 -20.63 -2.10 -23.50
C PHE A 617 -20.68 -3.07 -22.32
N ASN A 618 -20.03 -2.74 -21.20
CA ASN A 618 -20.18 -3.52 -19.98
C ASN A 618 -21.60 -3.40 -19.39
N VAL A 619 -22.22 -2.22 -19.40
CA VAL A 619 -23.63 -2.04 -18.97
C VAL A 619 -24.55 -2.91 -19.83
N LEU A 620 -24.43 -2.85 -21.16
CA LEU A 620 -25.23 -3.64 -22.09
C LEU A 620 -25.03 -5.14 -21.87
N LYS A 621 -23.78 -5.59 -21.71
CA LYS A 621 -23.49 -6.98 -21.37
C LYS A 621 -24.20 -7.38 -20.09
N CYS A 622 -24.02 -6.61 -19.01
CA CYS A 622 -24.67 -6.86 -17.73
C CYS A 622 -26.19 -6.91 -17.84
N ALA A 623 -26.78 -6.02 -18.65
CA ALA A 623 -28.20 -6.00 -18.87
C ALA A 623 -28.72 -7.24 -19.62
N LEU A 624 -27.99 -7.73 -20.63
CA LEU A 624 -28.40 -8.89 -21.42
C LEU A 624 -28.20 -10.22 -20.69
N ILE A 625 -27.21 -10.33 -19.80
CA ILE A 625 -26.94 -11.55 -19.02
C ILE A 625 -27.57 -11.52 -17.63
N GLY A 626 -28.13 -10.38 -17.22
CA GLY A 626 -28.46 -10.06 -15.83
C GLY A 626 -29.56 -10.92 -15.21
N ALA A 627 -30.28 -11.71 -16.02
CA ALA A 627 -31.46 -12.47 -15.60
C ALA A 627 -32.47 -11.59 -14.84
N TYR A 628 -32.78 -10.43 -15.46
CA TYR A 628 -33.85 -9.52 -15.01
C TYR A 628 -35.21 -10.21 -14.94
#